data_AF-A0A4Y2PHG0-F1
#
_entry.id   AF-A0A4Y2PHG0-F1
#
_cell.length_a   1.000
_cell.length_b   1.000
_cell.length_c   1.000
_cell.angle_alpha   90.00
_cell.angle_beta   90.00
_cell.angle_gamma   90.00
#
_symmetry.space_group_name_H-M   'P 1'
#
loop_
_entity.id
_entity.type
_entity.pdbx_description
1 polymer ?
#
loop_
_entity_poly.entity_id
_entity_poly.type
_entity_poly.pdbx_seq_one_letter_code
_entity_poly.pdbx_strand_id
1 'polypeptide(L)'
;DFIHAIRKPRRGCEGNRNIVASVCVTSPEEKSKCEDYSKAVEAKGLWPDIDCVMSASKAACMVTVQEDNAQLLVLDGGDVYKAGKYHGLQPIASELYNGSDATYYAVAVLRSASDVTKMSDLRG
;
A
#
# COMPACT_ATOMS: atom_id res chain seq x y z
N ASP A 1 17.78 -8.67 10.85
CA ASP A 1 16.43 -8.68 11.42
C ASP A 1 15.82 -7.29 11.27
N PHE A 2 14.75 -7.17 10.47
CA PHE A 2 14.13 -5.88 10.13
C PHE A 2 13.63 -5.14 11.38
N ILE A 3 13.28 -5.87 12.44
CA ILE A 3 12.82 -5.30 13.71
C ILE A 3 13.87 -4.40 14.37
N HIS A 4 15.17 -4.66 14.17
CA HIS A 4 16.23 -3.83 14.76
C HIS A 4 16.31 -2.43 14.12
N ALA A 5 15.98 -2.31 12.82
CA ALA A 5 16.03 -1.04 12.08
C ALA A 5 14.80 -0.15 12.31
N ILE A 6 13.70 -0.71 12.81
CA ILE A 6 12.48 0.06 13.18
C ILE A 6 12.63 0.64 14.60
N ARG A 7 13.41 -0.04 15.46
CA ARG A 7 13.67 0.40 16.85
C ARG A 7 14.78 1.45 16.98
N LYS A 8 15.69 1.54 16.02
CA LYS A 8 16.78 2.53 16.03
C LYS A 8 17.00 3.07 14.61
N PRO A 9 17.12 4.40 14.43
CA PRO A 9 17.48 5.00 13.14
C PRO A 9 18.75 4.35 12.59
N ARG A 10 18.84 4.21 11.27
CA ARG A 10 20.10 3.77 10.65
C ARG A 10 21.22 4.75 11.00
N ARG A 11 22.44 4.23 11.16
CA ARG A 11 23.65 5.03 11.41
C ARG A 11 23.72 6.16 10.36
N GLY A 12 23.70 7.42 10.80
CA GLY A 12 23.64 8.60 9.93
C GLY A 12 22.27 9.31 9.83
N CYS A 13 21.17 8.67 10.24
CA CYS A 13 19.83 9.28 10.34
C CYS A 13 19.45 9.66 11.78
N GLU A 14 20.37 9.48 12.74
CA GLU A 14 20.13 9.58 14.19
C GLU A 14 19.83 11.01 14.67
N GLY A 15 20.17 12.03 13.87
CA GLY A 15 20.02 13.44 14.23
C GLY A 15 18.77 14.15 13.69
N ASN A 16 18.02 13.54 12.76
CA ASN A 16 16.86 14.18 12.15
C ASN A 16 15.57 13.45 12.54
N ARG A 17 15.00 13.84 13.70
CA ARG A 17 13.71 13.32 14.17
C ARG A 17 12.50 13.87 13.40
N ASN A 18 12.69 14.78 12.44
CA ASN A 18 11.60 15.35 11.65
C ASN A 18 11.28 14.53 10.37
N ILE A 19 11.75 13.28 10.28
CA ILE A 19 11.43 12.41 9.15
C ILE A 19 10.07 11.76 9.43
N VAL A 20 9.07 12.14 8.63
CA VAL A 20 7.71 11.62 8.69
C VAL A 20 7.42 10.86 7.40
N ALA A 21 6.86 9.66 7.53
CA ALA A 21 6.38 8.85 6.44
C ALA A 21 4.92 9.19 6.11
N SER A 22 4.69 10.00 5.07
CA SER A 22 3.35 10.38 4.62
C SER A 22 2.76 9.32 3.70
N VAL A 23 1.70 8.66 4.15
CA VAL A 23 0.96 7.61 3.43
C VAL A 23 -0.28 8.20 2.79
N CYS A 24 -0.43 8.02 1.48
CA CYS A 24 -1.61 8.45 0.74
C CYS A 24 -2.75 7.42 0.85
N VAL A 25 -3.95 7.88 1.19
CA VAL A 25 -5.18 7.10 1.37
C VAL A 25 -6.32 7.70 0.54
N THR A 26 -7.33 6.88 0.24
CA THR A 26 -8.38 7.21 -0.75
C THR A 26 -9.80 7.22 -0.19
N SER A 27 -10.01 6.77 1.05
CA SER A 27 -11.31 6.80 1.71
C SER A 27 -11.22 7.31 3.16
N PRO A 28 -12.34 7.78 3.75
CA PRO A 28 -12.41 8.13 5.17
C PRO A 28 -12.04 6.96 6.09
N GLU A 29 -12.44 5.74 5.72
CA GLU A 29 -12.13 4.52 6.48
C GLU A 29 -10.63 4.20 6.42
N GLU A 30 -10.01 4.33 5.25
CA GLU A 30 -8.55 4.18 5.10
C GLU A 30 -7.80 5.25 5.90
N LYS A 31 -8.30 6.50 5.92
CA LYS A 31 -7.73 7.58 6.72
C LYS A 31 -7.79 7.27 8.21
N SER A 32 -8.96 6.87 8.72
CA SER A 32 -9.12 6.47 10.12
C SER A 32 -8.16 5.33 10.48
N LYS A 33 -8.04 4.32 9.62
CA LYS A 33 -7.12 3.20 9.83
C LYS A 33 -5.65 3.64 9.84
N CYS A 34 -5.28 4.57 8.95
CA CYS A 34 -3.92 5.13 8.90
C CYS A 34 -3.60 5.94 10.17
N GLU A 35 -4.53 6.74 10.66
CA GLU A 35 -4.36 7.53 11.89
C GLU A 35 -4.21 6.62 13.13
N ASP A 36 -4.99 5.54 13.21
CA ASP A 36 -4.84 4.57 14.30
C ASP A 36 -3.52 3.80 14.19
N TYR A 37 -3.06 3.51 12.96
CA TYR A 37 -1.74 2.94 12.73
C TYR A 37 -0.62 3.90 13.18
N SER A 38 -0.75 5.20 12.88
CA SER A 38 0.19 6.24 13.32
C SER A 38 0.33 6.27 14.84
N LYS A 39 -0.79 6.31 15.57
CA LYS A 39 -0.81 6.23 17.04
C LYS A 39 -0.15 4.95 17.57
N ALA A 40 -0.35 3.82 16.89
CA ALA A 40 0.23 2.55 17.30
C ALA A 40 1.75 2.48 17.05
N VAL A 41 2.25 3.13 15.99
CA VAL A 41 3.68 3.30 15.71
C VAL A 41 4.32 4.13 16.83
N GLU A 42 3.73 5.29 17.16
CA GLU A 42 4.19 6.18 18.22
C GLU A 42 4.21 5.48 19.59
N ALA A 43 3.10 4.83 19.98
CA ALA A 43 2.99 4.15 21.27
C ALA A 43 4.00 3.01 21.45
N LYS A 44 4.49 2.43 20.34
CA LYS A 44 5.53 1.39 20.35
C LYS A 44 6.95 1.94 20.20
N GLY A 45 7.11 3.26 20.09
CA GLY A 45 8.40 3.91 19.86
C GLY A 45 9.05 3.46 18.55
N LEU A 46 8.24 3.14 17.54
CA LEU A 46 8.70 2.79 16.20
C LEU A 46 8.93 4.08 15.40
N TRP A 47 9.88 4.03 14.47
CA TRP A 47 10.24 5.17 13.62
C TRP A 47 10.21 4.76 12.14
N PRO A 48 9.88 5.67 11.19
CA PRO A 48 9.47 7.07 11.38
C PRO A 48 8.03 7.25 11.88
N ASP A 49 7.69 8.47 12.27
CA ASP A 49 6.29 8.86 12.50
C ASP A 49 5.50 8.75 11.20
N ILE A 50 4.20 8.48 11.31
CA ILE A 50 3.31 8.29 10.14
C ILE A 50 2.35 9.46 10.03
N ASP A 51 2.25 10.02 8.83
CA ASP A 51 1.23 11.01 8.44
C ASP A 51 0.31 10.42 7.37
N CYS A 52 -0.93 10.91 7.30
CA CYS A 52 -2.00 10.34 6.48
C CYS A 52 -2.59 11.39 5.54
N VAL A 53 -2.22 11.32 4.26
CA VAL A 53 -2.63 12.27 3.21
C VAL A 53 -3.82 11.70 2.44
N MET A 54 -4.93 12.42 2.40
CA MET A 54 -6.14 11.96 1.70
C MET A 54 -6.19 12.50 0.27
N SER A 55 -6.47 11.61 -0.69
CA SER A 55 -6.72 11.94 -2.09
C SER A 55 -8.04 11.35 -2.58
N ALA A 56 -8.54 11.85 -3.71
CA ALA A 56 -9.84 11.44 -4.24
C ALA A 56 -9.88 10.04 -4.86
N SER A 57 -8.72 9.46 -5.22
CA SER A 57 -8.62 8.13 -5.83
C SER A 57 -7.18 7.62 -5.80
N LYS A 58 -6.96 6.34 -6.12
CA LYS A 58 -5.62 5.77 -6.27
C LYS A 58 -4.80 6.47 -7.36
N ALA A 59 -5.44 6.85 -8.47
CA ALA A 59 -4.79 7.62 -9.54
C ALA A 59 -4.34 9.00 -9.05
N ALA A 60 -5.18 9.67 -8.24
CA ALA A 60 -4.78 10.92 -7.60
C ALA A 60 -3.62 10.71 -6.61
N CYS A 61 -3.66 9.64 -5.79
CA CYS A 61 -2.54 9.31 -4.90
C CYS A 61 -1.24 9.06 -5.66
N MET A 62 -1.27 8.41 -6.82
CA MET A 62 -0.06 8.21 -7.65
C MET A 62 0.54 9.55 -8.08
N VAL A 63 -0.29 10.53 -8.46
CA VAL A 63 0.15 11.90 -8.76
C VAL A 63 0.69 12.60 -7.51
N THR A 64 -0.01 12.51 -6.38
CA THR A 64 0.43 13.11 -5.11
C THR A 64 1.81 12.60 -4.68
N VAL A 65 2.09 11.30 -4.86
CA VAL A 65 3.40 10.72 -4.55
C VAL A 65 4.44 11.12 -5.59
N GLN A 66 4.07 11.17 -6.88
CA GLN A 66 4.96 11.64 -7.94
C GLN A 66 5.40 13.10 -7.74
N GLU A 67 4.53 13.94 -7.16
CA GLU A 67 4.79 15.35 -6.86
C GLU A 67 5.42 15.59 -5.48
N ASP A 68 5.88 14.52 -4.79
CA ASP A 68 6.48 14.55 -3.45
C ASP A 68 5.55 15.11 -2.34
N ASN A 69 4.25 15.20 -2.59
CA ASN A 69 3.23 15.63 -1.62
C ASN A 69 2.77 14.49 -0.69
N ALA A 70 3.17 13.25 -1.01
CA ALA A 70 3.11 12.07 -0.15
C ALA A 70 4.27 11.14 -0.55
N GLN A 71 4.58 10.12 0.25
CA GLN A 71 5.77 9.28 0.03
C GLN A 71 5.42 7.83 -0.26
N LEU A 72 4.30 7.35 0.27
CA LEU A 72 3.89 5.95 0.22
C LEU A 72 2.43 5.83 -0.17
N LEU A 73 2.09 4.76 -0.88
CA LEU A 73 0.71 4.33 -1.13
C LEU A 73 0.70 2.80 -1.30
N VAL A 74 -0.45 2.17 -1.06
CA VAL A 74 -0.64 0.72 -1.28
C VAL A 74 -1.48 0.51 -2.53
N LEU A 75 -1.01 -0.34 -3.44
CA LEU A 75 -1.64 -0.61 -4.73
C LEU A 75 -1.82 -2.12 -4.94
N ASP A 76 -2.84 -2.49 -5.73
CA ASP A 76 -2.98 -3.85 -6.25
C ASP A 76 -2.10 -4.05 -7.49
N GLY A 77 -1.98 -5.30 -7.96
CA GLY A 77 -1.09 -5.64 -9.08
C GLY A 77 -1.39 -4.88 -10.39
N GLY A 78 -2.65 -4.54 -10.66
CA GLY A 78 -3.03 -3.78 -11.85
C GLY A 78 -2.61 -2.32 -11.76
N ASP A 79 -2.76 -1.73 -10.58
CA ASP A 79 -2.35 -0.35 -10.33
C ASP A 79 -0.83 -0.19 -10.17
N VAL A 80 -0.11 -1.20 -9.67
CA VAL A 80 1.37 -1.21 -9.65
C VAL A 80 1.94 -1.02 -11.07
N TYR A 81 1.36 -1.68 -12.08
CA TYR A 81 1.76 -1.48 -13.47
C TYR A 81 1.56 -0.02 -13.93
N LYS A 82 0.41 0.58 -13.61
CA LYS A 82 0.13 1.98 -13.98
C LYS A 82 1.07 2.96 -13.26
N ALA A 83 1.31 2.74 -11.97
CA ALA A 83 2.19 3.55 -11.14
C ALA A 83 3.62 3.59 -11.70
N GLY A 84 4.19 2.42 -12.05
CA GLY A 84 5.51 2.37 -12.68
C GLY A 84 5.52 2.95 -14.09
N LYS A 85 4.52 2.63 -14.91
CA LYS A 85 4.49 3.02 -16.33
C LYS A 85 4.25 4.51 -16.55
N TYR A 86 3.37 5.13 -15.77
CA TYR A 86 2.89 6.49 -16.00
C TYR A 86 3.34 7.51 -14.96
N HIS A 87 3.72 7.06 -13.75
CA HIS A 87 4.11 7.94 -12.65
C HIS A 87 5.56 7.74 -12.18
N GLY A 88 6.29 6.77 -12.76
CA GLY A 88 7.68 6.49 -12.41
C GLY A 88 7.86 5.94 -11.00
N LEU A 89 6.81 5.43 -10.37
CA LEU A 89 6.86 4.90 -9.01
C LEU A 89 7.45 3.49 -8.99
N GLN A 90 8.18 3.16 -7.92
CA GLN A 90 8.84 1.87 -7.74
C GLN A 90 8.22 1.10 -6.56
N PRO A 91 7.88 -0.20 -6.70
CA PRO A 91 7.47 -1.00 -5.56
C PRO A 91 8.66 -1.24 -4.61
N ILE A 92 8.46 -0.96 -3.32
CA ILE A 92 9.48 -1.14 -2.26
C ILE A 92 9.12 -2.24 -1.24
N ALA A 93 7.85 -2.63 -1.19
CA ALA A 93 7.31 -3.63 -0.29
C ALA A 93 6.12 -4.33 -0.95
N SER A 94 5.83 -5.55 -0.51
CA SER A 94 4.73 -6.37 -1.02
C SER A 94 4.00 -7.07 0.12
N GLU A 95 2.68 -7.19 0.00
CA GLU A 95 1.89 -8.00 0.91
C GLU A 95 2.13 -9.49 0.66
N LEU A 96 2.40 -10.24 1.73
CA LEU A 96 2.58 -11.69 1.68
C LEU A 96 1.39 -12.38 2.31
N TYR A 97 0.77 -13.30 1.57
CA TYR A 97 -0.37 -14.08 2.03
C TYR A 97 0.10 -15.50 2.38
N ASN A 98 -0.19 -15.96 3.60
CA ASN A 98 0.13 -17.30 4.10
C ASN A 98 1.61 -17.72 3.97
N GLY A 99 2.55 -16.77 4.01
CA GLY A 99 3.98 -17.04 3.90
C GLY A 99 4.44 -17.51 2.52
N SER A 100 3.60 -17.37 1.49
CA SER A 100 3.94 -17.60 0.09
C SER A 100 4.52 -16.34 -0.57
N ASP A 101 4.93 -16.44 -1.83
CA ASP A 101 5.35 -15.30 -2.65
C ASP A 101 4.23 -14.24 -2.73
N ALA A 102 4.58 -12.99 -3.08
CA ALA A 102 3.64 -11.87 -3.23
C ALA A 102 2.72 -12.01 -4.46
N THR A 103 1.97 -13.12 -4.53
CA THR A 103 1.14 -13.52 -5.64
C THR A 103 -0.18 -14.08 -5.13
N TYR A 104 -1.25 -13.88 -5.88
CA TYR A 104 -2.57 -14.45 -5.60
C TYR A 104 -3.22 -14.91 -6.90
N TYR A 105 -4.10 -15.91 -6.81
CA TYR A 105 -4.80 -16.46 -7.96
C TYR A 105 -6.00 -15.57 -8.35
N ALA A 106 -6.09 -15.22 -9.62
CA ALA A 106 -7.33 -14.68 -10.20
C ALA A 106 -8.29 -15.85 -10.48
N VAL A 107 -9.49 -15.82 -9.89
CA VAL A 107 -10.49 -16.87 -10.02
C VAL A 107 -11.84 -16.30 -10.44
N ALA A 108 -12.60 -17.07 -11.23
CA ALA A 108 -13.99 -16.74 -11.57
C ALA A 108 -14.92 -17.54 -10.65
N VAL A 109 -15.74 -16.83 -9.86
CA VAL A 109 -16.69 -17.44 -8.93
C VAL A 109 -18.07 -17.50 -9.60
N LEU A 110 -18.68 -18.69 -9.62
CA LEU A 110 -19.98 -18.95 -10.24
C LEU A 110 -20.97 -19.46 -9.20
N ARG A 111 -22.27 -19.25 -9.44
CA ARG A 111 -23.32 -19.93 -8.64
C ARG A 111 -23.26 -21.42 -8.92
N SER A 112 -23.53 -22.26 -7.92
CA SER A 112 -23.51 -23.72 -8.08
C SER A 112 -24.51 -24.24 -9.10
N ALA A 113 -25.66 -23.57 -9.24
CA ALA A 113 -26.70 -23.90 -10.23
C ALA A 113 -26.47 -23.26 -11.61
N SER A 114 -25.26 -22.78 -11.89
CA SER A 114 -24.88 -22.20 -13.17
C SER A 114 -24.61 -23.28 -14.22
N ASP A 115 -25.06 -23.07 -15.45
CA ASP A 115 -24.73 -23.94 -16.59
C ASP A 115 -23.36 -23.62 -17.23
N VAL A 116 -22.67 -22.58 -16.74
CA VAL A 116 -21.31 -22.21 -17.17
C VAL A 116 -20.30 -23.26 -16.68
N THR A 117 -19.67 -23.94 -17.63
CA THR A 117 -18.65 -24.98 -17.37
C THR A 117 -17.27 -24.60 -17.89
N LYS A 118 -17.20 -23.66 -18.82
CA LYS A 118 -15.96 -23.17 -19.44
C LYS A 118 -16.07 -21.67 -19.73
N MET A 119 -14.91 -21.03 -19.89
CA MET A 119 -14.81 -19.58 -20.13
C MET A 119 -15.64 -19.10 -21.33
N SER A 120 -15.74 -19.93 -22.39
CA SER A 120 -16.52 -19.58 -23.58
C SER A 120 -18.01 -19.43 -23.31
N ASP A 121 -18.54 -20.04 -22.26
CA ASP A 121 -19.97 -19.97 -21.91
C ASP A 121 -20.32 -18.61 -21.28
N LEU A 122 -19.33 -17.80 -20.91
CA LEU A 122 -19.52 -16.40 -20.48
C LEU A 122 -19.72 -15.44 -21.66
N ARG A 123 -19.64 -15.96 -22.89
CA ARG A 123 -20.02 -15.19 -24.08
C ARG A 123 -21.54 -15.10 -24.12
N GLY A 124 -22.05 -13.87 -23.99
CA GLY A 124 -23.49 -13.57 -24.08
C GLY A 124 -24.09 -13.87 -25.45
#